data_AF-A0A380T248-F1
#
_entry.id   AF-A0A380T248-F1
#
_cell.length_a   1.000
_cell.length_b   1.000
_cell.length_c   1.000
_cell.angle_alpha   90.00
_cell.angle_beta   90.00
_cell.angle_gamma   90.00
#
_symmetry.space_group_name_H-M   'P 1'
#
loop_
_entity.id
_entity.type
_entity.pdbx_description
1 polymer ?
#
loop_
_entity_poly.entity_id
_entity_poly.type
_entity_poly.pdbx_seq_one_letter_code
_entity_poly.pdbx_strand_id
1 'polypeptide(L)'
;MGDHEYLCSLYGLEAGEDEDLIDIVLAGDTKELRAQEDISCLAPGRLVHRIWLTKNVPACVVKVELNSRLSEELNLNGFNTLSSNSPQDPGSWFVEKGFTVRSKKINGFWQQYAFASSGPQNLTRSEIISYLRDVALLEFDESQVNDYSLPTKVG
;
A
#
# COMPACT_ATOMS: atom_id res chain seq x y z
N MET A 1 11.60 -38.11 -14.28
CA MET A 1 11.77 -36.71 -13.89
C MET A 1 10.40 -36.24 -13.43
N GLY A 2 10.20 -36.18 -12.12
CA GLY A 2 8.94 -35.72 -11.54
C GLY A 2 8.88 -34.19 -11.54
N ASP A 3 7.68 -33.63 -11.43
CA ASP A 3 7.45 -32.17 -11.42
C ASP A 3 8.29 -31.46 -10.33
N HIS A 4 8.53 -32.13 -9.20
CA HIS A 4 9.37 -31.66 -8.10
C HIS A 4 10.85 -31.49 -8.49
N GLU A 5 11.43 -32.49 -9.14
CA GLU A 5 12.83 -32.51 -9.56
C GLU A 5 13.12 -31.45 -10.65
N TYR A 6 12.11 -31.15 -11.48
CA TYR A 6 12.15 -30.06 -12.44
C TYR A 6 12.18 -28.68 -11.76
N LEU A 7 11.32 -28.47 -10.76
CA LEU A 7 11.25 -27.18 -10.04
C LEU A 7 12.51 -26.92 -9.21
N CYS A 8 13.04 -27.91 -8.50
CA CYS A 8 14.30 -27.76 -7.76
C CYS A 8 15.46 -27.38 -8.71
N SER A 9 15.53 -28.00 -9.89
CA SER A 9 16.54 -27.65 -10.89
C SER A 9 16.34 -26.25 -11.50
N LEU A 10 15.10 -25.77 -11.64
CA LEU A 10 14.80 -24.45 -12.19
C LEU A 10 15.23 -23.33 -11.24
N TYR A 11 15.06 -23.55 -9.92
CA TYR A 11 15.39 -22.57 -8.88
C TYR A 11 16.76 -22.80 -8.22
N GLY A 12 17.50 -23.83 -8.62
CA GLY A 12 18.86 -24.10 -8.15
C GLY A 12 18.94 -24.63 -6.71
N LEU A 13 17.90 -25.35 -6.26
CA LEU A 13 17.81 -25.92 -4.91
C LEU A 13 18.36 -27.35 -4.86
N GLU A 14 18.96 -27.72 -3.73
CA GLU A 14 19.41 -29.10 -3.51
C GLU A 14 18.24 -30.00 -3.07
N ALA A 15 18.34 -31.31 -3.39
CA ALA A 15 17.29 -32.27 -3.08
C ALA A 15 17.14 -32.46 -1.56
N GLY A 16 16.13 -31.80 -0.97
CA GLY A 16 15.84 -31.81 0.47
C GLY A 16 15.39 -30.46 1.03
N GLU A 17 15.46 -29.40 0.24
CA GLU A 17 15.08 -28.03 0.61
C GLU A 17 13.62 -27.70 0.22
N ASP A 18 12.66 -28.54 0.67
CA ASP A 18 11.24 -28.36 0.36
C ASP A 18 10.65 -27.06 0.94
N GLU A 19 11.15 -26.62 2.10
CA GLU A 19 10.73 -25.37 2.74
C GLU A 19 11.17 -24.14 1.92
N ASP A 20 12.38 -24.16 1.34
CA ASP A 20 12.89 -23.07 0.51
C ASP A 20 12.16 -22.99 -0.85
N LEU A 21 11.72 -24.12 -1.41
CA LEU A 21 10.90 -24.12 -2.61
C LEU A 21 9.54 -23.46 -2.35
N ILE A 22 8.91 -23.74 -1.20
CA ILE A 22 7.64 -23.12 -0.81
C ILE A 22 7.83 -21.62 -0.59
N ASP A 23 8.90 -21.20 0.09
CA ASP A 23 9.19 -19.78 0.31
C ASP A 23 9.52 -19.03 -0.99
N ILE A 24 10.24 -19.66 -1.93
CA ILE A 24 10.52 -19.09 -3.25
C ILE A 24 9.25 -19.01 -4.10
N VAL A 25 8.37 -20.02 -4.05
CA VAL A 25 7.09 -20.01 -4.78
C VAL A 25 6.15 -18.99 -4.16
N LEU A 26 6.06 -18.88 -2.83
CA LEU A 26 5.25 -17.85 -2.15
C LEU A 26 5.82 -16.44 -2.38
N ALA A 27 7.15 -16.28 -2.40
CA ALA A 27 7.82 -15.03 -2.73
C ALA A 27 7.71 -14.67 -4.23
N GLY A 28 7.64 -15.69 -5.09
CA GLY A 28 7.41 -15.59 -6.53
C GLY A 28 5.98 -15.19 -6.85
N ASP A 29 5.00 -15.87 -6.25
CA ASP A 29 3.57 -15.55 -6.37
C ASP A 29 3.25 -14.17 -5.81
N THR A 30 3.91 -13.73 -4.73
CA THR A 30 3.74 -12.34 -4.24
C THR A 30 4.41 -11.29 -5.13
N LYS A 31 5.40 -11.65 -5.96
CA LYS A 31 5.98 -10.76 -6.96
C LYS A 31 5.19 -10.76 -8.28
N GLU A 32 4.65 -11.90 -8.71
CA GLU A 32 3.87 -12.02 -9.96
C GLU A 32 2.41 -11.58 -9.81
N LEU A 33 1.79 -11.67 -8.62
CA LEU A 33 0.50 -11.03 -8.33
C LEU A 33 0.59 -9.50 -8.24
N ARG A 34 1.80 -8.93 -8.18
CA ARG A 34 2.05 -7.49 -8.42
C ARG A 34 2.22 -7.19 -9.92
N ALA A 35 1.63 -8.00 -10.79
CA ALA A 35 1.21 -7.52 -12.10
C ALA A 35 0.41 -6.25 -11.86
N GLN A 36 1.06 -5.12 -12.13
CA GLN A 36 0.52 -3.78 -12.00
C GLN A 36 -0.78 -3.76 -12.81
N GLU A 37 -1.92 -3.94 -12.13
CA GLU A 37 -3.18 -3.52 -12.71
C GLU A 37 -2.97 -2.04 -13.01
N ASP A 38 -2.89 -1.70 -14.29
CA ASP A 38 -2.85 -0.32 -14.78
C ASP A 38 -4.23 0.29 -14.53
N ILE A 39 -4.52 0.51 -13.24
CA ILE A 39 -5.77 1.07 -12.77
C ILE A 39 -5.70 2.55 -13.10
N SER A 40 -6.29 2.88 -14.24
CA SER A 40 -6.40 4.25 -14.74
C SER A 40 -7.49 5.03 -14.01
N CYS A 41 -8.50 4.35 -13.43
CA CYS A 41 -9.58 4.97 -12.67
C CYS A 41 -10.02 4.10 -11.48
N LEU A 42 -10.41 4.73 -10.37
CA LEU A 42 -11.10 4.07 -9.25
C LEU A 42 -12.57 4.46 -9.26
N ALA A 43 -13.45 3.45 -9.26
CA ALA A 43 -14.89 3.65 -9.22
C ALA A 43 -15.36 4.31 -7.90
N PRO A 44 -16.49 5.04 -7.93
CA PRO A 44 -17.16 5.53 -6.72
C PRO A 44 -17.44 4.40 -5.72
N GLY A 45 -17.47 4.75 -4.44
CA GLY A 45 -17.75 3.83 -3.33
C GLY A 45 -16.55 3.00 -2.87
N ARG A 46 -15.45 3.00 -3.63
CA ARG A 46 -14.21 2.30 -3.27
C ARG A 46 -13.55 2.94 -2.05
N LEU A 47 -13.02 2.10 -1.16
CA LEU A 47 -12.30 2.53 0.03
C LEU A 47 -10.87 2.92 -0.33
N VAL A 48 -10.45 4.10 0.10
CA VAL A 48 -9.12 4.63 -0.10
C VAL A 48 -8.60 5.26 1.19
N HIS A 49 -7.29 5.22 1.36
CA HIS A 49 -6.58 5.98 2.40
C HIS A 49 -5.82 7.11 1.74
N ARG A 50 -5.95 8.31 2.29
CA ARG A 50 -5.37 9.53 1.72
C ARG A 50 -4.35 10.10 2.67
N ILE A 51 -3.15 10.39 2.16
CA ILE A 51 -2.12 11.11 2.91
C ILE A 51 -1.73 12.36 2.15
N TRP A 52 -1.65 13.47 2.87
CA TRP A 52 -1.12 14.74 2.36
C TRP A 52 0.23 15.02 2.98
N LEU A 53 1.19 15.33 2.13
CA LEU A 53 2.57 15.59 2.49
C LEU A 53 2.99 16.97 2.00
N THR A 54 3.87 17.62 2.75
CA THR A 54 4.52 18.86 2.28
C THR A 54 5.44 18.57 1.10
N LYS A 55 5.75 19.61 0.32
CA LYS A 55 6.71 19.54 -0.79
C LYS A 55 8.18 19.67 -0.34
N ASN A 56 8.41 19.88 0.96
CA ASN A 56 9.73 20.13 1.51
C ASN A 56 10.48 18.81 1.71
N VAL A 57 11.80 18.90 1.90
CA VAL A 57 12.63 17.76 2.27
C VAL A 57 13.25 18.06 3.65
N PRO A 58 13.00 17.22 4.68
CA PRO A 58 12.10 16.07 4.66
C PRO A 58 10.64 16.48 4.50
N ALA A 59 9.82 15.58 3.96
CA ALA A 59 8.38 15.80 3.84
C ALA A 59 7.72 15.63 5.22
N CYS A 60 6.72 16.44 5.52
CA CYS A 60 5.93 16.34 6.75
C CYS A 60 4.51 15.88 6.41
N VAL A 61 3.88 15.10 7.28
CA VAL A 61 2.48 14.69 7.08
C VAL A 61 1.57 15.82 7.56
N VAL A 62 0.78 16.35 6.64
CA VAL A 62 -0.17 17.43 6.90
C VAL A 62 -1.51 16.87 7.38
N LYS A 63 -1.96 15.79 6.75
CA LYS A 63 -3.27 15.18 7.03
C LYS A 63 -3.26 13.72 6.62
N VAL A 64 -4.01 12.91 7.35
CA VAL A 64 -4.34 11.53 6.99
C VAL A 64 -5.83 11.33 7.08
N GLU A 65 -6.40 10.69 6.06
CA GLU A 65 -7.78 10.23 6.08
C GLU A 65 -7.82 8.76 5.73
N LEU A 66 -8.14 7.93 6.73
CA LEU A 66 -8.29 6.50 6.58
C LEU A 66 -9.73 6.13 6.25
N ASN A 67 -9.90 4.98 5.60
CA ASN A 67 -11.19 4.35 5.34
C ASN A 67 -12.18 5.25 4.59
N SER A 68 -11.67 6.21 3.81
CA SER A 68 -12.50 7.15 3.07
C SER A 68 -13.11 6.45 1.85
N ARG A 69 -14.44 6.56 1.69
CA ARG A 69 -15.10 6.14 0.45
C ARG A 69 -15.01 7.23 -0.60
N LEU A 70 -14.64 6.88 -1.81
CA LEU A 70 -14.72 7.79 -2.94
C LEU A 70 -16.19 8.14 -3.21
N SER A 71 -16.52 9.42 -3.23
CA SER A 71 -17.87 9.90 -3.62
C SER A 71 -18.06 9.88 -5.14
N GLU A 72 -16.98 10.04 -5.88
CA GLU A 72 -16.94 10.15 -7.34
C GLU A 72 -15.80 9.29 -7.89
N GLU A 73 -15.79 9.11 -9.21
CA GLU A 73 -14.70 8.40 -9.86
C GLU A 73 -13.39 9.18 -9.71
N LEU A 74 -12.32 8.49 -9.29
CA LEU A 74 -10.99 9.08 -9.23
C LEU A 74 -10.18 8.65 -10.45
N ASN A 75 -9.94 9.58 -11.35
CA ASN A 75 -9.03 9.37 -12.47
C ASN A 75 -7.57 9.47 -11.99
N LEU A 76 -6.83 8.38 -12.17
CA LEU A 76 -5.44 8.22 -11.75
C LEU A 76 -4.44 8.57 -12.86
N ASN A 77 -4.89 9.10 -14.00
CA ASN A 77 -4.02 9.58 -15.05
C ASN A 77 -3.12 10.72 -14.55
N GLY A 78 -1.81 10.56 -14.80
CA GLY A 78 -0.78 11.48 -14.32
C GLY A 78 -0.49 11.37 -12.83
N PHE A 79 -0.98 10.33 -12.13
CA PHE A 79 -0.45 9.93 -10.83
C PHE A 79 0.75 9.01 -11.03
N ASN A 80 1.79 9.21 -10.23
CA ASN A 80 2.94 8.32 -10.16
C ASN A 80 2.58 7.10 -9.29
N THR A 81 3.08 5.93 -9.68
CA THR A 81 3.02 4.73 -8.83
C THR A 81 4.19 4.74 -7.86
N LEU A 82 3.90 4.58 -6.58
CA LEU A 82 4.92 4.32 -5.56
C LEU A 82 5.12 2.80 -5.46
N SER A 83 6.34 2.36 -5.76
CA SER A 83 6.79 0.98 -5.61
C SER A 83 7.96 0.83 -4.62
N SER A 84 8.41 1.95 -4.03
CA SER A 84 9.47 1.98 -3.02
C SER A 84 8.99 1.32 -1.74
N ASN A 85 9.86 0.50 -1.14
CA ASN A 85 9.70 -0.02 0.23
C ASN A 85 10.63 0.73 1.21
N SER A 86 11.06 1.95 0.87
CA SER A 86 11.92 2.75 1.76
C SER A 86 11.12 3.22 2.97
N PRO A 87 11.54 2.92 4.22
CA PRO A 87 10.81 3.35 5.42
C PRO A 87 10.66 4.87 5.54
N GLN A 88 11.54 5.64 4.88
CA GLN A 88 11.49 7.11 4.87
C GLN A 88 10.41 7.66 3.92
N ASP A 89 9.87 6.82 3.05
CA ASP A 89 8.76 7.19 2.18
C ASP A 89 7.43 6.90 2.91
N PRO A 90 6.61 7.91 3.24
CA PRO A 90 5.32 7.71 3.92
C PRO A 90 4.36 6.77 3.17
N GLY A 91 4.55 6.62 1.85
CA GLY A 91 3.78 5.69 1.02
C GLY A 91 4.21 4.23 1.16
N SER A 92 5.43 3.95 1.64
CA SER A 92 6.01 2.60 1.63
C SER A 92 5.32 1.63 2.57
N TRP A 93 4.81 2.09 3.71
CA TRP A 93 4.04 1.21 4.60
C TRP A 93 2.75 0.70 4.00
N PHE A 94 2.06 1.51 3.21
CA PHE A 94 0.92 1.02 2.45
C PHE A 94 1.36 -0.03 1.44
N VAL A 95 2.48 0.17 0.74
CA VAL A 95 3.02 -0.82 -0.20
C VAL A 95 3.39 -2.13 0.53
N GLU A 96 4.00 -2.07 1.71
CA GLU A 96 4.31 -3.23 2.55
C GLU A 96 3.05 -3.98 2.99
N LYS A 97 1.98 -3.26 3.31
CA LYS A 97 0.67 -3.83 3.68
C LYS A 97 -0.12 -4.36 2.47
N GLY A 98 0.44 -4.27 1.26
CA GLY A 98 -0.18 -4.79 0.04
C GLY A 98 -1.17 -3.83 -0.62
N PHE A 99 -1.12 -2.54 -0.29
CA PHE A 99 -1.86 -1.51 -1.01
C PHE A 99 -1.11 -1.06 -2.27
N THR A 100 -1.87 -0.71 -3.29
CA THR A 100 -1.39 0.09 -4.41
C THR A 100 -1.40 1.56 -4.00
N VAL A 101 -0.27 2.25 -4.18
CA VAL A 101 -0.14 3.67 -3.83
C VAL A 101 0.09 4.52 -5.08
N ARG A 102 -0.80 5.48 -5.29
CA ARG A 102 -0.72 6.47 -6.37
C ARG A 102 -0.52 7.86 -5.80
N SER A 103 0.45 8.60 -6.31
CA SER A 103 0.78 9.94 -5.81
C SER A 103 0.69 11.00 -6.89
N LYS A 104 0.23 12.19 -6.53
CA LYS A 104 0.20 13.36 -7.42
C LYS A 104 0.39 14.64 -6.63
N LYS A 105 1.01 15.62 -7.24
CA LYS A 105 1.13 16.96 -6.68
C LYS A 105 -0.15 17.74 -6.95
N ILE A 106 -0.85 18.15 -5.89
CA ILE A 106 -2.13 18.88 -5.96
C ILE A 106 -2.04 20.07 -4.99
N ASN A 107 -2.34 21.28 -5.46
CA ASN A 107 -2.34 22.52 -4.66
C ASN A 107 -1.06 22.75 -3.84
N GLY A 108 0.09 22.33 -4.36
CA GLY A 108 1.40 22.49 -3.70
C GLY A 108 1.76 21.40 -2.68
N PHE A 109 0.88 20.42 -2.47
CA PHE A 109 1.11 19.25 -1.62
C PHE A 109 1.30 17.99 -2.44
N TRP A 110 2.01 17.02 -1.90
CA TRP A 110 2.01 15.65 -2.42
C TRP A 110 0.84 14.90 -1.80
N GLN A 111 -0.10 14.49 -2.63
CA GLN A 111 -1.23 13.70 -2.19
C GLN A 111 -1.04 12.25 -2.64
N GLN A 112 -1.11 11.33 -1.69
CA GLN A 112 -1.00 9.89 -1.90
C GLN A 112 -2.35 9.23 -1.65
N TYR A 113 -2.73 8.32 -2.55
CA TYR A 113 -3.91 7.48 -2.45
C TYR A 113 -3.45 6.03 -2.36
N ALA A 114 -3.73 5.40 -1.23
CA ALA A 114 -3.50 3.98 -1.01
C ALA A 114 -4.82 3.23 -1.09
N PHE A 115 -4.85 2.16 -1.90
CA PHE A 115 -6.05 1.35 -2.11
C PHE A 115 -5.65 -0.11 -2.39
N ALA A 116 -6.44 -1.05 -1.89
CA ALA A 116 -6.21 -2.47 -2.13
C ALA A 116 -6.88 -2.89 -3.45
N SER A 117 -6.25 -3.80 -4.22
CA SER A 117 -6.86 -4.39 -5.42
C SER A 117 -8.07 -5.27 -5.07
N SER A 118 -8.05 -5.95 -3.92
CA SER A 118 -9.15 -6.79 -3.41
C SER A 118 -9.37 -6.60 -1.90
N GLY A 119 -10.64 -6.70 -1.48
CA GLY A 119 -11.07 -6.70 -0.07
C GLY A 119 -10.99 -5.34 0.66
N PRO A 120 -11.66 -5.20 1.82
CA PRO A 120 -11.48 -4.05 2.69
C PRO A 120 -10.23 -4.23 3.56
N GLN A 121 -9.15 -3.55 3.20
CA GLN A 121 -8.02 -3.35 4.11
C GLN A 121 -8.29 -2.10 4.95
N ASN A 122 -9.11 -2.27 5.98
CA ASN A 122 -9.37 -1.21 6.94
C ASN A 122 -8.09 -0.94 7.73
N LEU A 123 -7.77 0.33 7.92
CA LEU A 123 -6.63 0.73 8.75
C LEU A 123 -7.13 1.51 9.93
N THR A 124 -6.56 1.26 11.09
CA THR A 124 -6.90 2.01 12.29
C THR A 124 -6.00 3.23 12.45
N ARG A 125 -6.54 4.25 13.12
CA ARG A 125 -5.77 5.42 13.53
C ARG A 125 -4.51 5.06 14.32
N SER A 126 -4.56 4.06 15.19
CA SER A 126 -3.42 3.64 16.01
C SER A 126 -2.28 3.04 15.18
N GLU A 127 -2.60 2.23 14.17
CA GLU A 127 -1.61 1.62 13.29
C GLU A 127 -0.83 2.67 12.48
N ILE A 128 -1.54 3.64 11.90
CA ILE A 128 -0.86 4.68 11.12
C ILE A 128 -0.03 5.61 12.02
N ILE A 129 -0.52 5.96 13.22
CA ILE A 129 0.22 6.82 14.15
C ILE A 129 1.52 6.16 14.58
N SER A 130 1.48 4.87 14.95
CA SER A 130 2.69 4.14 15.33
C SER A 130 3.67 4.05 14.16
N TYR A 131 3.20 3.76 12.95
CA TYR A 131 4.07 3.76 11.77
C TYR A 131 4.74 5.13 11.53
N LEU A 132 3.95 6.20 11.48
CA LEU A 132 4.46 7.54 11.18
C LEU A 132 5.47 8.03 12.22
N ARG A 133 5.23 7.71 13.50
CA ARG A 133 6.09 8.13 14.61
C ARG A 133 7.32 7.25 14.76
N ASP A 134 7.12 5.93 14.79
CA ASP A 134 8.14 4.99 15.29
C ASP A 134 8.99 4.40 14.15
N VAL A 135 8.46 4.35 12.92
CA VAL A 135 9.13 3.74 11.76
C VAL A 135 9.55 4.77 10.74
N ALA A 136 8.61 5.61 10.28
CA ALA A 136 8.89 6.61 9.26
C ALA A 136 9.63 7.85 9.81
N LEU A 137 9.58 8.05 11.14
CA LEU A 137 10.19 9.17 11.85
C LEU A 137 9.78 10.53 11.26
N LEU A 138 8.51 10.65 10.84
CA LEU A 138 7.98 11.85 10.21
C LEU A 138 7.36 12.79 11.25
N GLU A 139 7.47 14.09 11.01
CA GLU A 139 6.71 15.07 11.78
C GLU A 139 5.26 15.12 11.30
N PHE A 140 4.33 15.04 12.24
CA PHE A 140 2.89 15.12 11.99
C PHE A 140 2.11 15.55 13.23
N ASP A 141 0.92 16.09 13.02
CA ASP A 141 -0.05 16.34 14.08
C ASP A 141 -1.06 15.19 14.14
N GLU A 142 -1.08 14.46 15.25
CA GLU A 142 -2.02 13.36 15.48
C GLU A 142 -3.49 13.79 15.36
N SER A 143 -3.82 15.05 15.65
CA SER A 143 -5.18 15.59 15.50
C SER A 143 -5.65 15.60 14.05
N GLN A 144 -4.71 15.60 13.09
CA GLN A 144 -4.98 15.59 11.65
C GLN A 144 -5.11 14.18 11.06
N VAL A 145 -5.01 13.14 11.90
CA VAL A 145 -5.24 11.75 11.51
C VAL A 145 -6.70 11.39 11.79
N ASN A 146 -7.49 11.30 10.72
CA ASN A 146 -8.91 11.00 10.78
C ASN A 146 -9.15 9.57 10.30
N ASP A 147 -9.96 8.84 11.05
CA ASP A 147 -10.43 7.50 10.70
C ASP A 147 -11.94 7.55 10.54
N TYR A 148 -12.41 7.42 9.29
CA TYR A 148 -13.83 7.30 9.01
C TYR A 148 -14.23 5.84 9.21
N SER A 149 -14.58 5.48 10.44
CA SER A 149 -15.10 4.15 10.75
C SER A 149 -16.27 3.87 9.80
N LEU A 150 -16.20 2.76 9.07
CA LEU A 150 -17.36 2.31 8.29
C LEU A 150 -18.54 2.12 9.24
N PRO A 151 -19.77 2.53 8.87
CA PRO A 151 -20.93 2.22 9.69
C PRO A 151 -20.98 0.69 9.84
N THR A 152 -20.80 0.23 11.07
CA THR A 152 -21.08 -1.15 11.45
C THR A 152 -22.51 -1.41 11.02
N LYS A 153 -22.73 -2.30 10.05
CA LYS A 153 -24.08 -2.79 9.77
C LYS A 153 -24.56 -3.42 11.08
N VAL A 154 -25.39 -2.67 11.80
CA VAL A 154 -26.21 -3.22 12.87
C VAL A 154 -27.20 -4.14 12.15
N GLY A 155 -27.09 -5.44 12.42
CA GLY A 155 -27.96 -6.47 11.86
C GLY A 155 -29.42 -6.30 12.29
#